data_AF-A0A355SEU2-F1
#
_entry.id   AF-A0A355SEU2-F1
#
_cell.length_a   1.000
_cell.length_b   1.000
_cell.length_c   1.000
_cell.angle_alpha   90.00
_cell.angle_beta   90.00
_cell.angle_gamma   90.00
#
_symmetry.space_group_name_H-M   'P 1'
#
loop_
_entity.id
_entity.type
_entity.pdbx_description
1 polymer ?
#
loop_
_entity_poly.entity_id
_entity_poly.type
_entity_poly.pdbx_seq_one_letter_code
_entity_poly.pdbx_strand_id
1 'polypeptide(L)'
;AFMDLTLLDEPLGKYNPDYSYNPSKCLLWQDILMGLFDKHFEGIDISGYYSKLEGKMKKYKEENKEWQFVFDVPLKLCDVLKQKGDMGLRIKKYYDAKEIASLKKIAQEELPRLYESVDKLRIAHRKQWLEVYKPFGFEILDIRYGGVLARIDTAKDRIIDYTEGRIAKIEELEQERLYFDGEKGPGEFKLPYCNQYRRIISASPL
;
A
#
# COMPACT_ATOMS: atom_id res chain seq x y z
N ALA A 1 -11.03 3.96 20.64
CA ALA A 1 -9.75 3.25 20.64
C ALA A 1 -9.86 1.95 19.84
N PHE A 2 -10.37 0.85 20.42
CA PHE A 2 -10.40 -0.45 19.72
C PHE A 2 -11.30 -0.49 18.48
N MET A 3 -12.50 0.12 18.54
CA MET A 3 -13.39 0.19 17.37
C MET A 3 -12.78 0.97 16.20
N ASP A 4 -11.89 1.93 16.48
CA ASP A 4 -11.25 2.74 15.44
C ASP A 4 -10.22 1.96 14.62
N LEU A 5 -9.93 0.70 14.98
CA LEU A 5 -9.15 -0.20 14.12
C LEU A 5 -9.86 -0.49 12.79
N THR A 6 -11.20 -0.42 12.74
CA THR A 6 -11.95 -0.59 11.48
C THR A 6 -11.67 0.55 10.48
N LEU A 7 -11.26 1.72 10.98
CA LEU A 7 -10.94 2.87 10.13
C LEU A 7 -9.78 2.59 9.18
N LEU A 8 -8.95 1.57 9.43
CA LEU A 8 -7.94 1.17 8.45
C LEU A 8 -8.55 0.89 7.06
N ASP A 9 -9.81 0.44 7.01
CA ASP A 9 -10.50 0.13 5.77
C ASP A 9 -11.55 1.17 5.34
N GLU A 10 -11.67 2.31 6.04
CA GLU A 10 -12.67 3.34 5.76
C GLU A 10 -12.08 4.71 5.33
N PRO A 11 -11.22 4.78 4.29
CA PRO A 11 -10.57 6.02 3.85
C PRO A 11 -11.54 7.10 3.33
N LEU A 12 -12.78 6.74 3.03
CA LEU A 12 -13.84 7.69 2.62
C LEU A 12 -14.70 8.19 3.80
N GLY A 13 -14.47 7.68 5.02
CA GLY A 13 -15.25 8.05 6.21
C GLY A 13 -16.74 7.71 6.12
N LYS A 14 -17.13 6.85 5.18
CA LYS A 14 -18.51 6.40 4.98
C LYS A 14 -18.53 4.88 5.07
N TYR A 15 -18.97 4.39 6.24
CA TYR A 15 -19.33 3.00 6.37
C TYR A 15 -20.61 2.73 5.56
N ASN A 16 -20.53 1.79 4.63
CA ASN A 16 -21.71 1.24 3.97
C ASN A 16 -21.83 -0.26 4.31
N PRO A 17 -22.90 -0.70 5.02
CA PRO A 17 -23.09 -2.10 5.39
C PRO A 17 -23.35 -3.02 4.20
N ASP A 18 -23.79 -2.49 3.06
CA ASP A 18 -24.15 -3.27 1.88
C ASP A 18 -22.92 -3.64 1.02
N TYR A 19 -21.77 -3.04 1.32
CA TYR A 19 -20.52 -3.29 0.61
C TYR A 19 -19.41 -3.75 1.55
N SER A 20 -18.72 -4.80 1.14
CA SER A 20 -17.43 -5.16 1.72
C SER A 20 -16.33 -4.41 0.98
N TYR A 21 -15.39 -3.81 1.69
CA TYR A 21 -14.19 -3.18 1.13
C TYR A 21 -13.02 -3.44 2.08
N ASN A 22 -11.80 -3.53 1.53
CA ASN A 22 -10.59 -3.78 2.32
C ASN A 22 -9.38 -3.03 1.73
N PRO A 23 -9.48 -1.71 1.55
CA PRO A 23 -8.46 -0.92 0.88
C PRO A 23 -7.10 -1.00 1.58
N SER A 24 -7.03 -1.16 2.91
CA SER A 24 -5.73 -1.30 3.59
C SER A 24 -4.94 -2.50 3.07
N LYS A 25 -5.63 -3.62 2.85
CA LYS A 25 -5.05 -4.85 2.30
C LYS A 25 -4.65 -4.66 0.84
N CYS A 26 -5.53 -4.09 0.02
CA CYS A 26 -5.25 -3.83 -1.40
C CYS A 26 -4.04 -2.89 -1.57
N LEU A 27 -4.02 -1.76 -0.84
CA LEU A 27 -2.96 -0.77 -0.88
C LEU A 27 -1.62 -1.33 -0.40
N LEU A 28 -1.62 -2.14 0.67
CA LEU A 28 -0.39 -2.75 1.20
C LEU A 28 0.23 -3.69 0.17
N TRP A 29 -0.55 -4.62 -0.37
CA TRP A 29 -0.02 -5.72 -1.16
C TRP A 29 0.12 -5.41 -2.65
N GLN A 30 -0.61 -4.44 -3.22
CA GLN A 30 -0.53 -4.18 -4.66
C GLN A 30 0.89 -3.78 -5.11
N ASP A 31 1.25 -4.16 -6.33
CA ASP A 31 2.52 -3.76 -6.92
C ASP A 31 2.54 -2.28 -7.32
N ILE A 32 3.69 -1.62 -7.13
CA ILE A 32 3.86 -0.17 -7.37
C ILE A 32 3.83 0.18 -8.86
N LEU A 33 4.44 -0.65 -9.71
CA LEU A 33 4.51 -0.38 -11.16
C LEU A 33 3.27 -0.86 -11.90
N MET A 34 2.65 -1.95 -11.45
CA MET A 34 1.44 -2.50 -12.07
C MET A 34 0.17 -1.76 -11.64
N GLY A 35 0.11 -1.27 -10.40
CA GLY A 35 -0.97 -0.40 -9.92
C GLY A 35 -2.39 -0.93 -10.17
N LEU A 36 -2.61 -2.23 -9.95
CA LEU A 36 -3.87 -2.90 -10.32
C LEU A 36 -5.12 -2.30 -9.65
N PHE A 37 -4.94 -1.61 -8.52
CA PHE A 37 -6.03 -0.93 -7.80
C PHE A 37 -5.94 0.59 -7.88
N ASP A 38 -4.92 1.16 -8.53
CA ASP A 38 -4.68 2.61 -8.60
C ASP A 38 -5.94 3.37 -9.02
N LYS A 39 -6.69 2.83 -10.00
CA LYS A 39 -7.90 3.45 -10.54
C LYS A 39 -9.00 3.68 -9.50
N HIS A 40 -9.08 2.82 -8.48
CA HIS A 40 -10.03 2.93 -7.37
C HIS A 40 -9.69 4.05 -6.38
N PHE A 41 -8.44 4.52 -6.39
CA PHE A 41 -7.94 5.52 -5.44
C PHE A 41 -7.72 6.90 -6.08
N GLU A 42 -8.01 7.06 -7.37
CA GLU A 42 -7.95 8.36 -8.05
C GLU A 42 -8.87 9.39 -7.35
N GLY A 43 -8.31 10.56 -7.03
CA GLY A 43 -9.05 11.65 -6.39
C GLY A 43 -9.26 11.50 -4.87
N ILE A 44 -8.75 10.44 -4.24
CA ILE A 44 -8.78 10.29 -2.78
C ILE A 44 -7.46 10.76 -2.17
N ASP A 45 -7.56 11.56 -1.10
CA ASP A 45 -6.40 11.90 -0.27
C ASP A 45 -6.02 10.76 0.68
N ILE A 46 -5.44 9.70 0.11
CA ILE A 46 -4.98 8.52 0.86
C ILE A 46 -3.85 8.88 1.83
N SER A 47 -2.91 9.72 1.39
CA SER A 47 -1.77 10.13 2.22
C SER A 47 -2.23 10.90 3.46
N GLY A 48 -3.07 11.92 3.27
CA GLY A 48 -3.60 12.72 4.39
C GLY A 48 -4.51 11.91 5.31
N TYR A 49 -5.28 10.97 4.76
CA TYR A 49 -6.11 10.06 5.57
C TYR A 49 -5.26 9.22 6.52
N TYR A 50 -4.30 8.45 5.99
CA TYR A 50 -3.48 7.58 6.82
C TYR A 50 -2.50 8.35 7.71
N SER A 51 -2.09 9.56 7.35
CA SER A 51 -1.33 10.44 8.24
C SER A 51 -2.13 10.83 9.50
N LYS A 52 -3.41 11.18 9.36
CA LYS A 52 -4.29 11.46 10.51
C LYS A 52 -4.51 10.19 11.35
N LEU A 53 -4.73 9.06 10.68
CA LEU A 53 -4.98 7.79 11.36
C LEU A 53 -3.74 7.30 12.12
N GLU A 54 -2.55 7.48 11.57
CA GLU A 54 -1.28 7.20 12.24
C GLU A 54 -1.18 7.96 13.58
N GLY A 55 -1.48 9.26 13.58
CA GLY A 55 -1.50 10.07 14.81
C GLY A 55 -2.48 9.54 15.86
N LYS A 56 -3.66 9.08 15.41
CA LYS A 56 -4.68 8.46 16.26
C LYS A 56 -4.22 7.12 16.84
N MET A 57 -3.60 6.26 16.02
CA MET A 57 -3.04 4.97 16.47
C MET A 57 -1.88 5.16 17.44
N LYS A 58 -1.03 6.17 17.22
CA LYS A 58 0.05 6.51 18.14
C LYS A 58 -0.49 6.89 19.51
N LYS A 59 -1.49 7.77 19.55
CA LYS A 59 -2.17 8.16 20.80
C LYS A 59 -2.77 6.95 21.51
N TYR A 60 -3.47 6.07 20.81
CA TYR A 60 -4.04 4.87 21.42
C TYR A 60 -3.00 3.90 21.96
N LYS A 61 -1.87 3.73 21.26
CA LYS A 61 -0.74 2.95 21.77
C LYS A 61 -0.19 3.54 23.08
N GLU A 62 -0.05 4.87 23.18
CA GLU A 62 0.48 5.53 24.37
C GLU A 62 -0.50 5.46 25.56
N GLU A 63 -1.80 5.60 25.32
CA GLU A 63 -2.86 5.57 26.34
C GLU A 63 -3.20 4.16 26.83
N ASN A 64 -2.98 3.12 26.01
CA ASN A 64 -3.34 1.74 26.33
C ASN A 64 -2.07 0.87 26.49
N LYS A 65 -1.27 1.14 27.54
CA LYS A 65 0.05 0.52 27.76
C LYS A 65 0.04 -1.01 27.72
N GLU A 66 -0.96 -1.64 28.33
CA GLU A 66 -1.12 -3.11 28.35
C GLU A 66 -1.45 -3.70 26.97
N TRP A 67 -2.08 -2.90 26.09
CA TRP A 67 -2.53 -3.32 24.76
C TRP A 67 -1.71 -2.68 23.63
N GLN A 68 -0.49 -2.23 23.93
CA GLN A 68 0.38 -1.59 22.94
C GLN A 68 0.62 -2.44 21.69
N PHE A 69 0.75 -3.74 21.87
CA PHE A 69 0.98 -4.68 20.77
C PHE A 69 -0.17 -4.67 19.76
N VAL A 70 -1.41 -4.39 20.19
CA VAL A 70 -2.59 -4.30 19.32
C VAL A 70 -2.49 -3.11 18.37
N PHE A 71 -1.98 -1.98 18.84
CA PHE A 71 -1.90 -0.74 18.06
C PHE A 71 -0.59 -0.56 17.29
N ASP A 72 0.47 -1.33 17.59
CA ASP A 72 1.78 -1.18 16.94
C ASP A 72 1.74 -1.54 15.45
N VAL A 73 1.06 -2.63 15.09
CA VAL A 73 0.90 -3.03 13.68
C VAL A 73 0.02 -2.03 12.90
N PRO A 74 -1.18 -1.64 13.37
CA PRO A 74 -1.97 -0.57 12.77
C PRO A 74 -1.20 0.74 12.59
N LEU A 75 -0.44 1.17 13.60
CA LEU A 75 0.38 2.39 13.52
C LEU A 75 1.38 2.33 12.36
N LYS A 76 2.14 1.23 12.28
CA LYS A 76 3.14 1.02 11.22
C LYS A 76 2.49 0.80 9.86
N LEU A 77 1.29 0.21 9.83
CA LEU A 77 0.51 0.09 8.61
C LEU A 77 0.10 1.47 8.09
N CYS A 78 -0.39 2.37 8.95
CA CYS A 78 -0.67 3.76 8.54
C CYS A 78 0.57 4.47 8.01
N ASP A 79 1.74 4.28 8.63
CA ASP A 79 3.00 4.83 8.15
C ASP A 79 3.39 4.33 6.75
N VAL A 80 3.16 3.04 6.47
CA VAL A 80 3.35 2.49 5.11
C VAL A 80 2.32 3.05 4.14
N LEU A 81 1.04 3.04 4.50
CA LEU A 81 -0.06 3.40 3.60
C LEU A 81 -0.10 4.89 3.26
N LYS A 82 0.33 5.78 4.17
CA LYS A 82 0.44 7.22 3.87
C LYS A 82 1.53 7.53 2.84
N GLN A 83 2.53 6.65 2.71
CA GLN A 83 3.63 6.77 1.75
C GLN A 83 3.31 6.04 0.44
N LYS A 84 2.82 4.80 0.54
CA LYS A 84 2.60 3.90 -0.59
C LYS A 84 1.30 4.14 -1.33
N GLY A 85 0.27 4.62 -0.62
CA GLY A 85 -1.12 4.51 -1.04
C GLY A 85 -1.45 5.16 -2.39
N ASP A 86 -0.81 6.29 -2.71
CA ASP A 86 -0.92 7.01 -3.98
C ASP A 86 0.36 6.95 -4.82
N MET A 87 1.37 6.18 -4.40
CA MET A 87 2.69 6.18 -5.03
C MET A 87 2.64 5.68 -6.48
N GLY A 88 1.86 4.63 -6.77
CA GLY A 88 1.66 4.13 -8.14
C GLY A 88 1.05 5.19 -9.06
N LEU A 89 0.03 5.91 -8.58
CA LEU A 89 -0.60 7.03 -9.28
C LEU A 89 0.38 8.18 -9.54
N ARG A 90 1.17 8.57 -8.54
CA ARG A 90 2.20 9.62 -8.68
C ARG A 90 3.27 9.23 -9.69
N ILE A 91 3.78 8.01 -9.63
CA ILE A 91 4.76 7.49 -10.59
C ILE A 91 4.19 7.52 -12.01
N LYS A 92 2.97 6.98 -12.22
CA LYS A 92 2.30 6.98 -13.53
C LYS A 92 2.13 8.40 -14.07
N LYS A 93 1.63 9.32 -13.24
CA LYS A 93 1.46 10.74 -13.62
C LYS A 93 2.78 11.39 -14.05
N TYR A 94 3.85 11.21 -13.29
CA TYR A 94 5.15 11.79 -13.63
C TYR A 94 5.78 11.13 -14.85
N TYR A 95 5.57 9.82 -15.04
CA TYR A 95 5.99 9.10 -16.23
C TYR A 95 5.32 9.65 -17.49
N ASP A 96 4.00 9.80 -17.48
CA ASP A 96 3.23 10.30 -18.63
C ASP A 96 3.57 11.76 -18.96
N ALA A 97 3.82 12.58 -17.94
CA ALA A 97 4.25 13.96 -18.08
C ALA A 97 5.75 14.11 -18.40
N LYS A 98 6.51 13.00 -18.46
CA LYS A 98 7.98 12.99 -18.63
C LYS A 98 8.73 13.83 -17.60
N GLU A 99 8.24 13.85 -16.37
CA GLU A 99 8.78 14.59 -15.23
C GLU A 99 9.95 13.84 -14.59
N ILE A 100 11.09 13.80 -15.29
CA ILE A 100 12.28 13.01 -14.93
C ILE A 100 12.80 13.34 -13.51
N ALA A 101 12.82 14.61 -13.12
CA ALA A 101 13.29 15.02 -11.79
C ALA A 101 12.39 14.45 -10.67
N SER A 102 11.07 14.45 -10.89
CA SER A 102 10.10 13.91 -9.93
C SER A 102 10.22 12.39 -9.80
N LEU A 103 10.39 11.69 -10.91
CA LEU A 103 10.65 10.24 -10.92
C LEU A 103 11.94 9.90 -10.18
N LYS A 104 13.02 10.64 -10.44
CA LYS A 104 14.32 10.45 -9.78
C LYS A 104 14.20 10.66 -8.27
N LYS A 105 13.47 11.69 -7.82
CA LYS A 105 13.20 11.92 -6.40
C LYS A 105 12.45 10.75 -5.77
N ILE A 106 11.39 10.25 -6.42
CA ILE A 106 10.66 9.08 -5.91
C ILE A 106 11.61 7.88 -5.76
N ALA A 107 12.40 7.58 -6.79
CA ALA A 107 13.29 6.43 -6.77
C ALA A 107 14.41 6.55 -5.74
N GLN A 108 15.03 7.72 -5.60
CA GLN A 108 16.21 7.90 -4.76
C GLN A 108 15.88 8.21 -3.30
N GLU A 109 14.69 8.75 -3.01
CA GLU A 109 14.33 9.18 -1.64
C GLU A 109 13.09 8.48 -1.09
N GLU A 110 12.02 8.35 -1.88
CA GLU A 110 10.73 7.87 -1.37
C GLU A 110 10.64 6.34 -1.32
N LEU A 111 11.08 5.64 -2.37
CA LEU A 111 11.10 4.18 -2.39
C LEU A 111 12.02 3.57 -1.31
N PRO A 112 13.23 4.08 -1.05
CA PRO A 112 14.06 3.61 0.06
C PRO A 112 13.41 3.82 1.43
N ARG A 113 12.76 4.97 1.67
CA ARG A 113 12.02 5.22 2.91
C ARG A 113 10.82 4.29 3.06
N LEU A 114 10.09 4.03 1.97
CA LEU A 114 8.99 3.08 1.96
C LEU A 114 9.50 1.66 2.28
N TYR A 115 10.63 1.24 1.70
CA TYR A 115 11.26 -0.05 1.99
C TYR A 115 11.49 -0.23 3.49
N GLU A 116 12.15 0.73 4.13
CA GLU A 116 12.40 0.68 5.58
C GLU A 116 11.11 0.61 6.39
N SER A 117 10.08 1.35 5.98
CA SER A 117 8.79 1.40 6.67
C SER A 117 8.06 0.05 6.56
N VAL A 118 8.11 -0.59 5.39
CA VAL A 118 7.56 -1.93 5.17
C VAL A 118 8.31 -2.98 5.99
N ASP A 119 9.65 -2.91 6.06
CA ASP A 119 10.42 -3.85 6.88
C ASP A 119 10.13 -3.67 8.38
N LYS A 120 10.01 -2.42 8.85
CA LYS A 120 9.57 -2.11 10.22
C LYS A 120 8.18 -2.66 10.53
N LEU A 121 7.24 -2.60 9.57
CA LEU A 121 5.92 -3.21 9.68
C LEU A 121 6.01 -4.74 9.76
N ARG A 122 6.78 -5.38 8.87
CA ARG A 122 7.00 -6.83 8.84
C ARG A 122 7.54 -7.34 10.18
N ILE A 123 8.56 -6.69 10.73
CA ILE A 123 9.16 -7.05 12.03
C ILE A 123 8.14 -6.92 13.16
N ALA A 124 7.35 -5.85 13.18
CA ALA A 124 6.31 -5.65 14.19
C ALA A 124 5.19 -6.68 14.09
N HIS A 125 4.76 -7.01 12.87
CA HIS A 125 3.75 -8.04 12.63
C HIS A 125 4.27 -9.42 13.06
N ARG A 126 5.54 -9.74 12.82
CA ARG A 126 6.17 -10.97 13.35
C ARG A 126 6.13 -11.02 14.87
N LYS A 127 6.52 -9.91 15.52
CA LYS A 127 6.51 -9.82 16.98
C LYS A 127 5.09 -10.06 17.53
N GLN A 128 4.10 -9.36 16.98
CA GLN A 128 2.69 -9.52 17.36
C GLN A 128 2.20 -10.96 17.12
N TRP A 129 2.53 -11.55 15.97
CA TRP A 129 2.12 -12.92 15.65
C TRP A 129 2.65 -13.93 16.67
N LEU A 130 3.94 -13.86 17.00
CA LEU A 130 4.57 -14.79 17.96
C LEU A 130 4.14 -14.56 19.41
N GLU A 131 3.55 -13.41 19.71
CA GLU A 131 2.94 -13.11 21.01
C GLU A 131 1.54 -13.74 21.16
N VAL A 132 0.77 -13.80 20.06
CA VAL A 132 -0.65 -14.22 20.07
C VAL A 132 -0.87 -15.64 19.55
N TYR A 133 -0.03 -16.10 18.63
CA TYR A 133 -0.19 -17.35 17.89
C TYR A 133 1.05 -18.24 17.96
N LYS A 134 0.88 -19.52 17.61
CA LYS A 134 2.03 -20.39 17.32
C LYS A 134 2.77 -19.89 16.08
N PRO A 135 4.07 -20.22 15.91
CA PRO A 135 4.86 -19.70 14.78
C PRO A 135 4.36 -20.07 13.38
N PHE A 136 3.67 -21.22 13.25
CA PHE A 136 3.16 -21.72 11.97
C PHE A 136 2.19 -20.73 11.31
N GLY A 137 2.33 -20.56 9.99
CA GLY A 137 1.55 -19.62 9.19
C GLY A 137 2.23 -18.27 9.01
N PHE A 138 3.18 -17.90 9.88
CA PHE A 138 3.92 -16.65 9.71
C PHE A 138 4.89 -16.71 8.53
N GLU A 139 5.42 -17.88 8.18
CA GLU A 139 6.28 -18.06 6.99
C GLU A 139 5.60 -17.57 5.70
N ILE A 140 4.27 -17.70 5.61
CA ILE A 140 3.49 -17.18 4.49
C ILE A 140 3.47 -15.65 4.49
N LEU A 141 3.28 -15.01 5.65
CA LEU A 141 3.34 -13.55 5.74
C LEU A 141 4.76 -13.03 5.44
N ASP A 142 5.80 -13.73 5.90
CA ASP A 142 7.19 -13.39 5.57
C ASP A 142 7.43 -13.44 4.05
N ILE A 143 6.95 -14.48 3.35
CA ILE A 143 7.00 -14.54 1.87
C ILE A 143 6.29 -13.33 1.25
N ARG A 144 5.10 -12.98 1.76
CA ARG A 144 4.32 -11.86 1.20
C ARG A 144 5.03 -10.52 1.37
N TYR A 145 5.59 -10.25 2.55
CA TYR A 145 6.37 -9.04 2.79
C TYR A 145 7.67 -9.04 1.99
N GLY A 146 8.35 -10.18 1.88
CA GLY A 146 9.54 -10.34 1.03
C GLY A 146 9.24 -9.97 -0.43
N GLY A 147 8.09 -10.39 -0.94
CA GLY A 147 7.61 -9.98 -2.26
C GLY A 147 7.43 -8.46 -2.39
N VAL A 148 6.79 -7.80 -1.42
CA VAL A 148 6.63 -6.33 -1.43
C VAL A 148 7.98 -5.63 -1.45
N LEU A 149 8.92 -6.05 -0.59
CA LEU A 149 10.26 -5.45 -0.51
C LEU A 149 11.02 -5.60 -1.83
N ALA A 150 11.03 -6.81 -2.41
CA ALA A 150 11.67 -7.06 -3.70
C ALA A 150 11.05 -6.23 -4.84
N ARG A 151 9.73 -6.00 -4.79
CA ARG A 151 9.03 -5.18 -5.78
C ARG A 151 9.26 -3.68 -5.61
N ILE A 152 9.47 -3.20 -4.39
CA ILE A 152 9.95 -1.83 -4.14
C ILE A 152 11.32 -1.62 -4.77
N ASP A 153 12.25 -2.55 -4.58
CA ASP A 153 13.59 -2.46 -5.20
C ASP A 153 13.51 -2.51 -6.72
N THR A 154 12.70 -3.41 -7.29
CA THR A 154 12.55 -3.43 -8.75
C THR A 154 11.94 -2.15 -9.30
N ALA A 155 10.97 -1.55 -8.60
CA ALA A 155 10.38 -0.28 -8.99
C ALA A 155 11.43 0.84 -8.99
N LYS A 156 12.28 0.87 -7.96
CA LYS A 156 13.39 1.81 -7.84
C LYS A 156 14.33 1.67 -9.02
N ASP A 157 14.81 0.46 -9.29
CA ASP A 157 15.81 0.20 -10.32
C ASP A 157 15.26 0.53 -11.72
N ARG A 158 14.04 0.11 -12.04
CA ARG A 158 13.40 0.43 -13.33
C ARG A 158 13.19 1.94 -13.54
N ILE A 159 12.82 2.67 -12.49
CA ILE A 159 12.69 4.13 -12.58
C ILE A 159 14.07 4.77 -12.79
N ILE A 160 15.10 4.34 -12.06
CA ILE A 160 16.46 4.86 -12.24
C ILE A 160 16.94 4.60 -13.67
N ASP A 161 16.82 3.36 -14.17
CA ASP A 161 17.20 2.98 -15.53
C ASP A 161 16.54 3.87 -16.59
N TYR A 162 15.25 4.18 -16.41
CA TYR A 162 14.54 5.09 -17.29
C TYR A 162 15.06 6.52 -17.19
N THR A 163 15.21 7.06 -15.97
CA THR A 163 15.67 8.44 -15.76
C THR A 163 17.12 8.68 -16.19
N GLU A 164 17.92 7.62 -16.27
CA GLU A 164 19.33 7.64 -16.73
C GLU A 164 19.46 7.24 -18.21
N GLY A 165 18.35 6.98 -18.90
CA GLY A 165 18.33 6.68 -20.34
C GLY A 165 18.85 5.28 -20.70
N ARG A 166 18.99 4.36 -19.73
CA ARG A 166 19.35 2.95 -19.97
C ARG A 166 18.23 2.18 -20.65
N ILE A 167 16.98 2.55 -20.37
CA ILE A 167 15.79 2.03 -21.04
C ILE A 167 14.97 3.19 -21.62
N ALA A 168 14.37 2.97 -22.79
CA ALA A 168 13.58 4.00 -23.46
C ALA A 168 12.19 4.21 -22.85
N LYS A 169 11.67 3.19 -22.16
CA LYS A 169 10.33 3.16 -21.56
C LYS A 169 10.27 2.16 -20.42
N ILE A 170 9.30 2.34 -19.52
CA ILE A 170 8.94 1.39 -18.46
C ILE A 170 7.62 0.73 -18.89
N GLU A 171 7.67 -0.48 -19.44
CA GLU A 171 6.51 -1.14 -20.06
C GLU A 171 5.28 -1.27 -19.15
N GLU A 172 5.46 -1.45 -17.84
CA GLU A 172 4.36 -1.52 -16.87
C GLU A 172 3.61 -0.19 -16.76
N LEU A 173 4.28 0.94 -16.99
CA LEU A 173 3.71 2.29 -16.93
C LEU A 173 3.14 2.75 -18.28
N GLU A 174 3.42 2.04 -19.37
CA GLU A 174 2.78 2.26 -20.67
C GLU A 174 1.31 1.81 -20.67
N GLN A 175 0.93 0.91 -19.76
CA GLN A 175 -0.41 0.35 -19.71
C GLN A 175 -1.39 1.33 -19.06
N GLU A 176 -2.62 1.38 -19.60
CA GLU A 176 -3.72 2.13 -18.99
C GLU A 176 -4.13 1.49 -17.64
N ARG A 177 -4.38 2.33 -16.63
CA ARG A 177 -4.92 1.89 -15.34
C ARG A 177 -6.44 1.72 -15.44
N LEU A 178 -6.91 0.49 -15.24
CA LEU A 178 -8.32 0.12 -15.27
C LEU A 178 -8.84 -0.19 -13.86
N TYR A 179 -10.16 -0.15 -13.68
CA TYR A 179 -10.79 -0.68 -12.47
C TYR A 179 -10.55 -2.18 -12.36
N PHE A 180 -10.06 -2.62 -11.19
CA PHE A 180 -9.71 -4.01 -10.91
C PHE A 180 -10.84 -5.02 -11.17
N ASP A 181 -12.09 -4.64 -10.88
CA ASP A 181 -13.29 -5.46 -11.01
C ASP A 181 -13.98 -5.34 -12.37
N GLY A 182 -13.48 -4.46 -13.25
CA GLY A 182 -14.05 -4.21 -14.58
C GLY A 182 -15.34 -3.39 -14.57
N GLU A 183 -15.81 -2.88 -13.42
CA GLU A 183 -16.98 -2.02 -13.37
C GLU A 183 -16.66 -0.65 -13.98
N LYS A 184 -17.12 -0.42 -15.22
CA LYS A 184 -17.05 0.89 -15.90
C LYS A 184 -18.38 1.61 -15.71
N GLY A 185 -18.52 2.48 -14.71
CA GLY A 185 -19.74 3.28 -14.60
C GLY A 185 -19.73 4.35 -13.51
N PRO A 186 -20.21 5.57 -13.81
CA PRO A 186 -20.40 6.63 -12.83
C PRO A 186 -21.63 6.30 -11.96
N GLY A 187 -21.47 6.30 -10.65
CA GLY A 187 -22.63 6.21 -9.75
C GLY A 187 -22.26 6.10 -8.28
N GLU A 188 -21.32 5.22 -7.94
CA GLU A 188 -20.83 5.12 -6.57
C GLU A 188 -19.32 4.92 -6.58
N PHE A 189 -18.64 5.87 -5.98
CA PHE A 189 -17.21 5.79 -5.70
C PHE A 189 -17.01 4.60 -4.74
N LYS A 190 -16.66 3.42 -5.28
CA LYS A 190 -16.51 2.19 -4.51
C LYS A 190 -15.04 1.93 -4.21
N LEU A 191 -14.74 1.70 -2.93
CA LEU A 191 -13.43 1.20 -2.53
C LEU A 191 -13.29 -0.27 -2.97
N PRO A 192 -12.07 -0.71 -3.30
CA PRO A 192 -11.89 -2.05 -3.82
C PRO A 192 -12.07 -3.09 -2.72
N TYR A 193 -12.58 -4.26 -3.12
CA TYR A 193 -12.57 -5.46 -2.32
C TYR A 193 -11.81 -6.58 -3.03
N CYS A 194 -10.73 -7.04 -2.42
CA CYS A 194 -10.05 -8.24 -2.88
C CYS A 194 -9.41 -8.97 -1.70
N ASN A 195 -9.85 -10.20 -1.42
CA ASN A 195 -9.32 -10.99 -0.31
C ASN A 195 -8.26 -12.01 -0.75
N GLN A 196 -8.05 -12.19 -2.06
CA GLN A 196 -7.14 -13.16 -2.63
C GLN A 196 -5.77 -12.52 -2.91
N TYR A 197 -4.78 -12.78 -2.06
CA TYR A 197 -3.43 -12.19 -2.16
C TYR A 197 -2.83 -12.29 -3.57
N ARG A 198 -2.90 -13.48 -4.20
CA ARG A 198 -2.40 -13.73 -5.56
C ARG A 198 -2.96 -12.74 -6.59
N ARG A 199 -4.25 -12.38 -6.48
CA ARG A 199 -4.89 -11.43 -7.38
C ARG A 199 -4.58 -9.97 -7.05
N ILE A 200 -4.12 -9.68 -5.84
CA ILE A 200 -3.73 -8.32 -5.46
C ILE A 200 -2.35 -7.98 -6.03
N ILE A 201 -1.42 -8.93 -5.94
CA ILE A 201 -0.01 -8.68 -6.24
C ILE A 201 0.34 -8.75 -7.72
N SER A 202 -0.44 -9.46 -8.53
CA SER A 202 -0.12 -9.67 -9.94
C SER A 202 -1.34 -10.04 -10.76
N ALA A 203 -1.35 -9.60 -12.02
CA ALA A 203 -2.25 -10.12 -13.05
C ALA A 203 -1.70 -11.42 -13.68
N SER A 204 -0.46 -11.78 -13.38
CA SER A 204 0.18 -13.00 -13.89
C SER A 204 -0.15 -14.22 -13.02
N PRO A 205 -0.05 -15.44 -13.58
CA PRO A 205 -0.09 -16.67 -12.79
C PRO A 205 1.06 -16.73 -11.77
N LEU A 206 0.77 -17.33 -10.60
CA LEU A 206 1.65 -17.53 -9.46
C LEU A 206 1.54 -18.97 -8.97
#